data_AF-E4YP14-F1
#
_entry.id   AF-E4YP14-F1
#
_cell.length_a   1.000
_cell.length_b   1.000
_cell.length_c   1.000
_cell.angle_alpha   90.00
_cell.angle_beta   90.00
_cell.angle_gamma   90.00
#
_symmetry.space_group_name_H-M   'P 1'
#
loop_
_entity.id
_entity.type
_entity.pdbx_description
1 polymer ?
#
loop_
_entity_poly.entity_id
_entity_poly.type
_entity_poly.pdbx_seq_one_letter_code
_entity_poly.pdbx_strand_id
1 'polypeptide(L)' 'MACDGVYDVLSNDELVVLVRSKFAQSESIVDTVEEIVDVCLNRGSIDNMTIILIAFETVFNKDIDAVECNTEPIVDSS' A
#
# COMPACT_ATOMS: atom_id res chain seq x y z
N MET A 1 1.68 8.67 -1.46
CA MET A 1 0.84 9.83 -1.09
C MET A 1 -0.55 9.60 -1.62
N ALA A 2 -1.59 10.03 -0.90
CA ALA A 2 -2.97 9.88 -1.33
C ALA A 2 -3.83 11.04 -0.78
N CYS A 3 -5.02 11.27 -1.35
CA CYS A 3 -6.01 12.20 -0.81
C CYS A 3 -6.84 11.59 0.33
N ASP A 4 -7.66 12.42 0.96
CA ASP A 4 -8.64 12.05 2.00
C ASP A 4 -9.58 10.93 1.58
N GLY A 5 -10.10 10.94 0.34
CA GLY A 5 -10.97 9.87 -0.16
C GLY A 5 -10.38 8.45 -0.09
N VAL A 6 -9.05 8.31 -0.01
CA VAL A 6 -8.36 7.03 0.24
C VAL A 6 -8.23 6.77 1.74
N TYR A 7 -7.83 7.77 2.50
CA TYR A 7 -7.63 7.66 3.95
C TYR A 7 -8.93 7.57 4.76
N ASP A 8 -10.08 7.88 4.15
CA ASP A 8 -11.40 7.67 4.73
C ASP A 8 -11.72 6.18 4.94
N VAL A 9 -11.10 5.30 4.14
CA VAL A 9 -11.40 3.85 4.11
C VAL A 9 -10.16 2.96 4.37
N LEU A 10 -8.97 3.55 4.40
CA LEU A 10 -7.70 2.88 4.68
C LEU A 10 -6.86 3.70 5.67
N SER A 11 -6.42 3.05 6.75
CA SER A 11 -5.36 3.62 7.59
C SER A 11 -3.99 3.59 6.89
N ASN A 12 -3.03 4.37 7.41
CA ASN A 12 -1.66 4.39 6.89
C ASN A 12 -1.03 2.99 6.86
N ASP A 13 -1.19 2.22 7.94
CA ASP A 13 -0.60 0.87 8.05
C ASP A 13 -1.26 -0.11 7.09
N GLU A 14 -2.59 -0.07 6.97
CA GLU A 14 -3.31 -0.89 5.99
C GLU A 14 -2.88 -0.58 4.56
N LEU A 15 -2.71 0.70 4.22
CA LEU A 15 -2.27 1.12 2.89
C LEU A 15 -0.86 0.58 2.59
N VAL A 16 0.07 0.64 3.55
CA VAL A 16 1.43 0.09 3.38
C VAL A 16 1.40 -1.42 3.17
N VAL A 17 0.63 -2.16 3.97
CA VAL A 17 0.49 -3.61 3.83
C VAL A 17 -0.13 -3.96 2.47
N LEU A 18 -1.14 -3.21 2.05
CA LEU A 18 -1.83 -3.42 0.78
C LEU A 18 -0.89 -3.17 -0.41
N VAL A 19 -0.16 -2.05 -0.42
CA VAL A 19 0.84 -1.74 -1.46
C VAL A 19 1.88 -2.86 -1.57
N ARG A 20 2.44 -3.32 -0.44
CA ARG A 20 3.45 -4.39 -0.44
C ARG A 20 2.86 -5.71 -0.95
N SER A 21 1.67 -6.07 -0.49
CA SER A 21 1.00 -7.31 -0.87
C SER A 21 0.65 -7.32 -2.37
N LYS A 22 0.13 -6.22 -2.90
CA LYS A 22 -0.26 -6.12 -4.32
C LYS A 22 0.93 -6.03 -5.25
N PHE A 23 1.93 -5.23 -4.90
CA PHE A 23 3.15 -5.11 -5.70
C PHE A 23 3.93 -6.43 -5.77
N ALA A 24 3.93 -7.23 -4.69
CA ALA A 24 4.55 -8.57 -4.71
C ALA A 24 3.85 -9.57 -5.65
N GLN A 25 2.59 -9.32 -6.02
CA GLN A 25 1.81 -10.19 -6.92
C GLN A 25 1.93 -9.75 -8.38
N SER A 26 1.85 -8.46 -8.65
CA SER A 26 1.82 -7.93 -10.03
C SER A 26 3.18 -7.45 -10.54
N GLU A 27 4.11 -7.06 -9.66
CA GLU A 27 5.35 -6.35 -9.98
C GLU A 27 5.16 -5.06 -10.80
N SER A 28 3.91 -4.61 -10.97
CA SER A 28 3.49 -3.44 -11.72
C SER A 28 2.98 -2.40 -10.75
N ILE A 29 3.56 -1.20 -10.80
CA ILE A 29 3.07 -0.04 -10.02
C ILE A 29 1.63 0.30 -10.44
N VAL A 30 1.34 0.26 -11.74
CA VAL A 30 0.04 0.67 -12.27
C VAL A 30 -1.05 -0.24 -11.73
N ASP A 31 -0.88 -1.55 -11.90
CA ASP A 31 -1.82 -2.57 -11.43
C ASP A 31 -1.97 -2.51 -9.91
N THR A 32 -0.86 -2.28 -9.18
CA THR A 32 -0.89 -2.10 -7.73
C THR A 32 -1.78 -0.92 -7.32
N VAL A 33 -1.65 0.22 -7.99
CA VAL A 33 -2.44 1.41 -7.68
C VAL A 33 -3.90 1.22 -8.06
N GLU A 34 -4.19 0.61 -9.22
CA GLU A 34 -5.56 0.28 -9.64
C GLU A 34 -6.26 -0.62 -8.61
N GLU A 35 -5.60 -1.69 -8.16
CA GLU A 35 -6.16 -2.57 -7.14
C GLU A 35 -6.41 -1.87 -5.80
N ILE A 36 -5.55 -0.94 -5.39
CA ILE A 36 -5.76 -0.16 -4.16
C ILE A 36 -6.99 0.74 -4.28
N VAL A 37 -7.16 1.39 -5.44
CA VAL A 37 -8.35 2.22 -5.72
C VAL A 37 -9.60 1.35 -5.72
N ASP A 38 -9.56 0.16 -6.30
CA ASP A 38 -10.68 -0.79 -6.28
C ASP A 38 -11.03 -1.23 -4.86
N VAL A 39 -10.04 -1.44 -3.99
CA VAL A 39 -10.30 -1.71 -2.56
C VAL A 39 -11.01 -0.54 -1.90
N CYS A 40 -10.61 0.71 -2.20
CA CYS A 40 -11.25 1.89 -1.63
C CYS A 40 -12.69 2.05 -2.10
N LEU A 41 -12.96 1.80 -3.39
CA LEU A 41 -14.31 1.76 -3.97
C LEU A 41 -15.17 0.69 -3.30
N ASN A 42 -14.64 -0.53 -3.17
CA ASN A 42 -15.37 -1.65 -2.56
C ASN A 42 -15.64 -1.44 -1.07
N ARG A 43 -14.79 -0.68 -0.37
CA ARG A 43 -15.00 -0.27 1.02
C ARG A 43 -15.97 0.90 1.18
N GLY A 44 -16.49 1.43 0.08
CA GLY A 44 -17.53 2.46 0.09
C GLY A 44 -17.01 3.89 0.11
N SER A 45 -15.79 4.15 -0.37
CA SER A 45 -15.36 5.52 -0.62
C SER A 45 -16.23 6.14 -1.71
N ILE A 46 -16.80 7.30 -1.42
CA ILE A 46 -17.70 8.06 -2.31
C ILE A 46 -17.06 9.36 -2.79
N ASP A 47 -15.77 9.54 -2.54
CA ASP A 47 -15.03 10.77 -2.85
C ASP A 47 -14.05 10.57 -4.02
N ASN A 48 -13.47 11.67 -4.48
CA ASN A 48 -12.40 11.69 -5.46
C ASN A 48 -11.15 11.02 -4.86
N MET A 49 -10.71 9.93 -5.49
CA MET A 49 -9.52 9.20 -5.08
C MET A 49 -8.35 9.49 -6.01
N THR A 50 -7.24 9.95 -5.43
CA THR A 50 -5.98 10.21 -6.13
C THR A 50 -4.84 9.62 -5.31
N ILE A 51 -4.01 8.79 -5.95
CA ILE A 51 -2.84 8.15 -5.33
C ILE A 51 -1.62 8.44 -6.19
N ILE A 52 -0.52 8.81 -5.53
CA ILE A 52 0.82 8.90 -6.14
C ILE A 52 1.71 7.88 -5.44
N LEU A 53 2.10 6.86 -6.18
CA LEU A 53 3.05 5.84 -5.75
C LEU A 53 4.43 6.12 -6.38
N ILE A 54 5.43 6.32 -5.53
CA ILE A 54 6.82 6.55 -5.94
C ILE A 54 7.61 5.31 -5.55
N ALA A 55 8.16 4.64 -6.56
CA ALA A 55 9.00 3.46 -6.38
C ALA A 55 10.47 3.83 -6.58
N PHE A 56 11.33 3.38 -5.68
CA PHE A 56 12.78 3.44 -5.85
C PHE A 56 13.27 2.19 -6.59
N GLU A 57 14.36 2.29 -7.36
CA GLU A 57 14.88 1.15 -8.17
C GLU A 57 15.13 -0.13 -7.35
N THR A 58 15.40 0.02 -6.05
CA THR A 58 15.57 -1.10 -5.11
C THR A 58 14.34 -2.01 -5.00
N VAL A 59 13.13 -1.53 -5.30
CA VAL A 59 11.93 -2.39 -5.26
C VAL A 59 11.81 -3.31 -6.47
N PHE A 60 12.51 -3.00 -7.57
CA PHE A 60 12.52 -3.82 -8.78
C PHE A 60 13.73 -4.75 -8.85
N ASN A 61 14.84 -4.31 -8.26
CA ASN A 61 16.06 -5.11 -8.18
C ASN A 61 16.00 -6.06 -6.98
N LYS A 62 15.38 -7.24 -7.19
CA LYS A 62 15.27 -8.32 -6.19
C LYS A 62 16.61 -8.93 -5.76
N ASP A 63 17.72 -8.52 -6.36
CA ASP A 63 19.07 -8.98 -6.02
C ASP A 63 19.66 -8.25 -4.79
N ILE A 64 18.99 -7.22 -4.26
CA ILE A 64 19.44 -6.47 -3.08
C ILE A 64 18.46 -6.73 -1.93
N ASP A 65 18.85 -7.70 -1.10
CA ASP A 65 18.42 -7.93 0.28
C ASP A 65 16.98 -8.40 0.52
N ALA A 66 16.87 -9.69 0.82
CA ALA A 66 15.87 -10.22 1.72
C ALA A 66 16.01 -9.55 3.10
N VAL A 67 15.49 -8.34 3.25
CA VAL A 67 15.28 -7.73 4.56
C VAL A 67 14.00 -8.32 5.11
N GLU A 68 14.15 -9.32 5.99
CA GLU A 68 13.08 -9.77 6.87
C GLU A 68 12.55 -8.54 7.65
N CYS A 69 11.37 -8.07 7.25
CA CYS A 69 10.66 -7.07 8.01
C CYS A 69 10.04 -7.79 9.20
N ASN A 70 10.85 -8.00 10.25
CA ASN A 70 10.38 -8.44 11.55
C ASN A 70 9.33 -7.45 12.02
N THR A 71 8.05 -7.83 11.93
CA THR A 71 6.99 -7.14 12.64
C THR A 71 7.23 -7.37 14.13
N GLU A 72 7.84 -6.40 14.80
CA GLU A 72 7.79 -6.33 16.25
C GLU A 72 6.33 -6.18 16.67
N PRO A 73 5.83 -6.97 17.65
CA PRO A 73 4.46 -6.89 18.08
C PRO A 73 4.22 -5.53 18.73
N ILE A 74 3.20 -4.83 18.27
CA ILE A 74 2.69 -3.60 18.88
C ILE A 74 2.27 -3.96 20.31
N VAL A 75 3.10 -3.62 21.28
CA VAL A 75 2.75 -3.69 22.70
C VAL A 75 1.84 -2.52 23.02
N ASP A 76 0.53 -2.79 23.01
CA ASP A 76 -0.47 -1.90 23.59
C ASP A 76 -0.09 -1.65 25.06
N SER A 77 0.30 -0.42 25.37
CA SER A 77 0.59 0.05 26.73
C SER A 77 -0.53 1.00 27.14
N SER A 78 -1.20 0.61 28.21
CA SER A 78 -2.39 1.17 28.84
C SER A 78 -2.40 2.68 29.11
#